data_AF-A0A971VE77-F1
#
_entry.id   AF-A0A971VE77-F1
#
_cell.length_a   1.000
_cell.length_b   1.000
_cell.length_c   1.000
_cell.angle_alpha   90.00
_cell.angle_beta   90.00
_cell.angle_gamma   90.00
#
_symmetry.space_group_name_H-M   'P 1'
#
loop_
_entity.id
_entity.type
_entity.pdbx_description
1 polymer ?
#
loop_
_entity_poly.entity_id
_entity_poly.type
_entity_poly.pdbx_seq_one_letter_code
_entity_poly.pdbx_strand_id
1 'polypeptide(L)'
;MRCYRNFSLFCISLAFILNTNQSAAYSQFTNVSFDKVTIKDGLSQSTVNSIIQDKHGFMWFATYGGLNKYDGYSFTVYQNDESDSTSIGNN
;
A
#
# COMPACT_ATOMS: atom_id res chain seq x y z
N MET A 1 44.73 -9.90 49.81
CA MET A 1 43.59 -8.97 49.62
C MET A 1 43.64 -8.14 48.33
N ARG A 2 44.80 -7.85 47.72
CA ARG A 2 44.88 -7.10 46.44
C ARG A 2 44.38 -7.88 45.20
N CYS A 3 44.48 -9.21 45.18
CA CYS A 3 44.06 -10.05 44.03
C CYS A 3 42.53 -10.08 43.82
N TYR A 4 41.75 -10.18 44.91
CA TYR A 4 40.27 -10.18 44.86
C TYR A 4 39.68 -8.86 44.37
N ARG A 5 40.37 -7.73 44.64
CA ARG A 5 39.93 -6.40 44.22
C ARG A 5 40.10 -6.17 42.71
N ASN A 6 41.18 -6.68 42.11
CA ASN A 6 41.39 -6.60 40.66
C ASN A 6 40.45 -7.53 39.89
N PHE A 7 40.18 -8.73 40.41
CA PHE A 7 39.20 -9.65 39.84
C PHE A 7 37.77 -9.09 39.93
N SER A 8 37.40 -8.51 41.08
CA SER A 8 36.12 -7.83 41.27
C SER A 8 35.93 -6.64 40.32
N LEU A 9 36.97 -5.81 40.13
CA LEU A 9 36.93 -4.69 39.19
C LEU A 9 36.80 -5.16 37.73
N PHE A 10 37.45 -6.28 37.37
CA PHE A 10 37.31 -6.89 36.05
C PHE A 10 35.87 -7.38 35.81
N CYS A 11 35.26 -8.07 36.78
CA CYS A 11 33.87 -8.51 36.69
C CYS A 11 32.88 -7.34 36.57
N ILE A 12 33.12 -6.23 37.26
CA ILE A 12 32.27 -5.03 37.18
C ILE A 12 32.38 -4.38 35.80
N SER A 13 33.59 -4.29 35.24
CA SER A 13 33.78 -3.76 33.88
C SER A 13 33.13 -4.64 32.80
N LEU A 14 33.19 -5.97 32.96
CA LEU A 14 32.57 -6.94 32.05
C LEU A 14 31.03 -6.86 32.10
N ALA A 15 30.47 -6.66 33.30
CA ALA A 15 29.03 -6.47 33.47
C ALA A 15 28.54 -5.16 32.83
N PHE A 16 29.34 -4.10 32.84
CA PHE A 16 29.01 -2.84 32.17
C PHE A 16 28.95 -2.97 30.64
N ILE A 17 29.86 -3.76 30.05
CA ILE A 17 29.92 -3.99 28.59
C ILE A 17 28.75 -4.85 28.09
N LEU A 18 28.25 -5.78 28.92
CA LEU A 18 27.13 -6.67 28.56
C LEU A 18 25.75 -5.98 28.64
N ASN A 19 25.64 -4.82 29.29
CA ASN A 19 24.37 -4.10 29.45
C ASN A 19 24.13 -2.99 28.40
N THR A 20 25.03 -2.78 27.43
CA THR A 20 24.90 -1.68 26.44
C THR A 20 24.13 -2.04 25.17
N ASN A 21 23.54 -3.22 25.07
CA ASN A 21 22.87 -3.68 23.85
C ASN A 21 21.37 -3.86 24.05
N GLN A 22 20.65 -2.75 24.29
CA GLN A 22 19.20 -2.76 24.15
C GLN A 22 18.75 -1.57 23.30
N SER A 23 19.09 -1.64 22.02
CA SER A 23 18.46 -0.81 21.00
C SER A 23 17.05 -1.35 20.77
N ALA A 24 16.04 -0.66 21.29
CA ALA A 24 14.66 -0.92 20.92
C ALA A 24 14.48 -0.56 19.43
N ALA A 25 14.22 -1.55 18.58
CA ALA A 25 13.83 -1.32 17.20
C ALA A 25 12.35 -0.96 17.17
N TYR A 26 12.03 0.27 16.80
CA TYR A 26 10.65 0.70 16.56
C TYR A 26 10.30 0.42 15.10
N SER A 27 9.14 -0.20 14.85
CA SER A 27 8.57 -0.25 13.50
C SER A 27 8.12 1.15 13.10
N GLN A 28 8.38 1.56 11.85
CA GLN A 28 7.81 2.79 11.32
C GLN A 28 6.27 2.66 11.27
N PHE A 29 5.57 3.45 12.09
CA PHE A 29 4.13 3.60 11.94
C PHE A 29 3.89 4.53 10.74
N THR A 30 3.73 3.93 9.56
CA THR A 30 3.47 4.70 8.35
C THR A 30 2.02 5.19 8.38
N ASN A 31 1.83 6.49 8.59
CA ASN A 31 0.51 7.10 8.45
C ASN A 31 0.19 7.21 6.95
N VAL A 32 -0.38 6.15 6.38
CA VAL A 32 -0.76 6.10 4.97
C VAL A 32 -2.13 6.76 4.81
N SER A 33 -2.15 7.88 4.09
CA SER A 33 -3.38 8.51 3.63
C SER A 33 -3.72 8.00 2.23
N PHE A 34 -5.01 7.83 1.95
CA PHE A 34 -5.50 7.40 0.64
C PHE A 34 -6.45 8.45 0.10
N ASP A 35 -6.21 8.87 -1.14
CA ASP A 35 -7.21 9.59 -1.91
C ASP A 35 -8.32 8.63 -2.33
N LYS A 36 -9.55 9.15 -2.36
CA LYS A 36 -10.73 8.37 -2.69
C LYS A 36 -11.27 8.86 -4.00
N VAL A 37 -11.46 7.91 -4.91
CA VAL A 37 -12.17 8.12 -6.17
C VAL A 37 -13.39 7.23 -6.14
N THR A 38 -14.56 7.82 -6.35
CA THR A 38 -15.87 7.20 -6.07
C THR A 38 -16.80 7.36 -7.26
N ILE A 39 -18.03 6.86 -7.11
CA ILE A 39 -19.09 7.05 -8.11
C ILE A 39 -19.36 8.55 -8.37
N LYS A 40 -19.21 9.40 -7.35
CA LYS A 40 -19.39 10.86 -7.50
C LYS A 40 -18.35 11.50 -8.42
N ASP A 41 -17.21 10.85 -8.58
CA ASP A 41 -16.09 11.31 -9.39
C ASP A 41 -16.13 10.72 -10.81
N GLY A 42 -17.11 9.85 -11.11
CA GLY A 42 -17.36 9.29 -12.45
C GLY A 42 -17.17 7.78 -12.57
N LEU A 43 -16.77 7.08 -11.50
CA LEU A 43 -16.69 5.61 -11.51
C LEU A 43 -18.10 5.00 -11.68
N SER A 44 -18.26 4.04 -12.59
CA SER A 44 -19.59 3.51 -12.91
C SER A 44 -20.23 2.70 -11.78
N GLN A 45 -19.45 1.98 -10.97
CA GLN A 45 -19.95 1.17 -9.86
C GLN A 45 -18.85 1.00 -8.78
N SER A 46 -19.25 0.92 -7.51
CA SER A 46 -18.32 0.98 -6.36
C SER A 46 -17.47 -0.28 -6.13
N THR A 47 -17.83 -1.40 -6.73
CA THR A 47 -17.13 -2.69 -6.63
C THR A 47 -16.19 -2.86 -7.82
N VAL A 48 -14.89 -2.71 -7.54
CA VAL A 48 -13.83 -2.93 -8.52
C VAL A 48 -13.28 -4.34 -8.38
N ASN A 49 -13.39 -5.14 -9.45
CA ASN A 49 -12.92 -6.52 -9.48
C ASN A 49 -11.46 -6.65 -9.96
N SER A 50 -11.00 -5.74 -10.82
CA SER A 50 -9.65 -5.75 -11.36
C SER A 50 -9.18 -4.34 -11.73
N ILE A 51 -7.87 -4.11 -11.61
CA ILE A 51 -7.21 -2.84 -11.89
C ILE A 51 -5.95 -3.10 -12.70
N ILE A 52 -5.79 -2.42 -13.84
CA ILE A 52 -4.54 -2.44 -14.62
C ILE A 52 -4.14 -1.02 -15.04
N GLN A 53 -2.87 -0.80 -15.34
CA GLN A 53 -2.40 0.39 -16.05
C GLN A 53 -1.94 0.00 -17.45
N ASP A 54 -2.30 0.78 -18.47
CA ASP A 54 -1.78 0.57 -19.82
C ASP A 54 -0.43 1.28 -20.07
N LYS A 55 0.17 1.03 -21.22
CA LYS A 55 1.46 1.61 -21.63
C LYS A 55 1.43 3.13 -21.81
N HIS A 56 0.25 3.74 -21.90
CA HIS A 56 0.08 5.19 -22.02
C HIS A 56 -0.15 5.86 -20.65
N GLY A 57 -0.26 5.06 -19.59
CA GLY A 57 -0.43 5.53 -18.22
C GLY A 57 -1.90 5.59 -17.77
N PHE A 58 -2.87 5.24 -18.62
CA PHE A 58 -4.28 5.21 -18.22
C PHE A 58 -4.55 4.07 -17.26
N MET A 59 -5.34 4.35 -16.23
CA MET A 59 -5.79 3.34 -15.28
C MET A 59 -7.12 2.75 -15.75
N TRP A 60 -7.24 1.44 -15.69
CA TRP A 60 -8.42 0.69 -16.11
C TRP A 60 -9.00 -0.07 -14.93
N PHE A 61 -10.29 0.13 -14.66
CA PHE A 61 -11.02 -0.50 -13.57
C PHE A 61 -12.18 -1.32 -14.11
N ALA A 62 -12.13 -2.64 -13.90
CA ALA A 62 -13.23 -3.53 -14.22
C ALA A 62 -14.23 -3.54 -13.06
N THR A 63 -15.47 -3.14 -13.34
CA THR A 63 -16.58 -3.13 -12.37
C THR A 63 -17.75 -3.95 -12.89
N TYR A 64 -18.74 -4.23 -12.05
CA TYR A 64 -19.98 -4.84 -12.51
C TYR A 64 -20.81 -3.92 -13.42
N GLY A 65 -20.62 -2.60 -13.33
CA GLY A 65 -21.29 -1.60 -14.16
C GLY A 65 -20.49 -1.20 -15.40
N GLY A 66 -19.57 -2.04 -15.87
CA GLY A 66 -18.74 -1.78 -17.05
C GLY A 66 -17.27 -1.50 -16.76
N LEU A 67 -16.55 -1.16 -17.82
CA LEU A 67 -15.11 -0.90 -17.81
C LEU A 67 -14.86 0.60 -17.74
N ASN A 68 -14.02 1.02 -16.79
CA ASN A 68 -13.75 2.44 -16.54
C ASN A 68 -12.30 2.76 -16.88
N LYS A 69 -12.06 3.72 -17.79
CA LYS A 69 -10.73 4.27 -18.08
C LYS A 69 -10.56 5.61 -17.38
N TYR A 70 -9.47 5.79 -16.67
CA TYR A 70 -9.15 7.02 -15.93
C TYR A 70 -7.85 7.62 -16.44
N ASP A 71 -7.88 8.92 -16.70
CA ASP A 71 -6.74 9.71 -17.20
C ASP A 71 -5.99 10.50 -16.13
N GLY A 72 -6.40 10.37 -14.86
CA GLY A 72 -5.89 11.18 -13.75
C GLY A 72 -6.80 12.35 -13.37
N TYR A 73 -7.81 12.66 -14.18
CA TYR A 73 -8.76 13.76 -13.96
C TYR A 73 -10.22 13.30 -14.07
N SER A 74 -10.53 12.41 -15.02
CA SER A 74 -11.88 12.01 -15.37
C SER A 74 -11.98 10.55 -15.81
N PHE A 75 -13.19 9.99 -15.71
CA PHE A 75 -13.50 8.64 -16.20
C PHE A 75 -14.17 8.67 -17.57
N THR A 76 -13.77 7.74 -18.43
CA THR A 76 -14.54 7.28 -19.58
C THR A 76 -15.11 5.90 -19.25
N VAL A 77 -16.44 5.75 -19.35
CA VAL A 77 -17.14 4.50 -19.02
C VAL A 77 -17.52 3.77 -20.31
N TYR A 78 -17.15 2.50 -20.41
CA TYR A 78 -17.56 1.59 -21.48
C TYR A 78 -18.53 0.57 -20.90
N GLN A 79 -19.70 0.44 -21.51
CA GLN A 79 -20.76 -0.50 -21.13
C GLN A 79 -21.22 -1.27 -22.36
N ASN A 80 -21.82 -2.44 -22.12
CA ASN A 80 -22.50 -3.16 -23.17
C ASN A 80 -23.77 -2.40 -23.56
N ASP A 81 -24.01 -2.31 -24.86
CA ASP A 81 -25.24 -1.79 -25.44
C ASP A 81 -25.73 -2.82 -26.46
N GLU A 82 -26.88 -3.44 -26.17
CA GLU A 82 -27.47 -4.48 -27.02
C GLU A 82 -27.85 -3.96 -28.42
N SER A 83 -28.04 -2.64 -28.56
CA SER A 83 -28.34 -2.00 -29.84
C SER A 83 -27.10 -1.62 -30.65
N ASP A 84 -25.92 -1.61 -30.02
CA ASP A 84 -24.64 -1.30 -30.65
C ASP A 84 -23.70 -2.49 -30.64
N SER A 85 -23.59 -3.16 -31.79
CA SER A 85 -22.69 -4.30 -32.00
C SER A 85 -21.19 -3.99 -31.83
N THR A 86 -20.80 -2.71 -31.78
CA THR A 86 -19.41 -2.27 -31.55
C THR A 86 -19.12 -1.98 -30.07
N SER A 87 -20.14 -2.06 -29.21
CA SER A 87 -20.00 -1.94 -27.76
C SER A 87 -19.23 -3.13 -27.17
N ILE A 88 -18.78 -2.99 -25.93
CA ILE A 88 -18.09 -4.08 -25.23
C ILE A 88 -19.08 -5.22 -24.91
N GLY A 89 -18.57 -6.44 -24.76
CA GLY A 89 -19.38 -7.58 -24.34
C GLY A 89 -19.95 -7.40 -22.91
N ASN A 90 -21.07 -8.08 -22.64
CA ASN A 90 -21.61 -8.20 -21.28
C ASN A 90 -20.74 -9.18 -20.45
N ASN A 91 -20.71 -8.99 -19.12
CA ASN A 91 -19.99 -9.82 -18.16
C ASN A 91 -20.75 -11.11 -17.82
#